data_AF-A0A5R9NTS7-F1
#
_entry.id   AF-A0A5R9NTS7-F1
#
_cell.length_a   1.000
_cell.length_b   1.000
_cell.length_c   1.000
_cell.angle_alpha   90.00
_cell.angle_beta   90.00
_cell.angle_gamma   90.00
#
_symmetry.space_group_name_H-M   'P 1'
#
loop_
_entity.id
_entity.type
_entity.pdbx_description
1 polymer ?
#
loop_
_entity_poly.entity_id
_entity_poly.type
_entity_poly.pdbx_seq_one_letter_code
_entity_poly.pdbx_strand_id
1 'polypeptide(L)'
;MEVGGIVLPGQAGGPPYAAAELKCGAKLSLVLQRQTGMNGNLPVWTMVDQVTITKPSPRHELLQPAYCSSSRFPDASVFALGRMAEQPDGSYRSEKLVKAWRFDIKRERLAVIPVDGVLCELDAVD
;
A
#
# COMPACT_ATOMS: atom_id res chain seq x y z
N MET A 1 8.06 17.38 -1.43
CA MET A 1 7.88 15.94 -1.13
C MET A 1 6.45 15.79 -0.68
N GLU A 2 5.57 15.31 -1.56
CA GLU A 2 4.19 15.01 -1.18
C GLU A 2 4.17 13.64 -0.52
N VAL A 3 3.69 13.59 0.72
CA VAL A 3 3.52 12.35 1.49
C VAL A 3 2.04 12.00 1.42
N GLY A 4 1.65 11.28 0.37
CA GLY A 4 0.35 10.62 0.33
C GLY A 4 0.39 9.45 1.31
N GLY A 5 -0.15 9.64 2.51
CA GLY A 5 -0.18 8.64 3.56
C GLY A 5 -1.55 7.97 3.65
N ILE A 6 -1.59 6.65 3.78
CA ILE A 6 -2.79 5.89 4.15
C ILE A 6 -2.64 5.34 5.56
N VAL A 7 -3.67 5.53 6.39
CA VAL A 7 -3.74 4.89 7.72
C VAL A 7 -4.05 3.42 7.51
N LEU A 8 -3.27 2.56 8.16
CA LEU A 8 -3.44 1.12 8.09
C LEU A 8 -4.17 0.62 9.33
N PRO A 9 -5.04 -0.40 9.18
CA PRO A 9 -5.64 -1.08 10.32
C PRO A 9 -4.53 -1.63 11.24
N GLY A 10 -4.60 -1.21 12.51
CA GLY A 10 -3.74 -1.67 13.58
C GLY A 10 -4.30 -2.91 14.28
N GLN A 11 -3.50 -3.51 15.17
CA GLN A 11 -4.02 -4.49 16.14
C GLN A 11 -4.89 -3.76 17.16
N ALA A 12 -5.97 -4.39 17.62
CA ALA A 12 -6.83 -3.83 18.68
C ALA A 12 -5.99 -3.52 19.93
N GLY A 13 -6.08 -2.28 20.42
CA GLY A 13 -5.27 -1.79 21.55
C GLY A 13 -3.79 -1.55 21.23
N GLY A 14 -3.36 -1.75 19.98
CA GLY A 14 -2.01 -1.47 19.49
C GLY A 14 -1.85 -0.06 18.94
N PRO A 15 -0.61 0.35 18.60
CA PRO A 15 -0.36 1.65 18.00
C PRO A 15 -0.96 1.73 16.58
N PRO A 16 -1.37 2.93 16.13
CA PRO A 16 -1.71 3.17 14.73
C PRO A 16 -0.49 2.99 13.81
N TYR A 17 -0.76 2.54 12.60
CA TYR A 17 0.24 2.45 11.52
C TYR A 17 -0.20 3.28 10.32
N ALA A 18 0.76 3.73 9.55
CA ALA A 18 0.55 4.41 8.29
C ALA A 18 1.54 3.90 7.25
N ALA A 19 1.17 3.99 5.98
CA ALA A 19 2.10 3.81 4.88
C ALA A 19 2.13 5.05 4.01
N ALA A 20 3.32 5.43 3.56
CA ALA A 20 3.54 6.60 2.74
C ALA A 20 4.27 6.24 1.45
N GLU A 21 3.81 6.83 0.35
CA GLU A 21 4.52 6.81 -0.91
C GLU A 21 5.51 7.98 -0.97
N LEU A 22 6.80 7.68 -1.13
CA LEU A 22 7.84 8.68 -1.36
C LEU A 22 8.41 8.55 -2.77
N LYS A 23 8.23 9.60 -3.58
CA LYS A 23 8.78 9.68 -4.93
C LYS A 23 10.13 10.41 -4.89
N CYS A 24 11.20 9.75 -5.34
CA CYS A 24 12.53 10.33 -5.49
C CYS A 24 13.06 10.06 -6.91
N GLY A 25 12.86 11.02 -7.82
CA GLY A 25 13.15 10.83 -9.24
C GLY A 25 12.36 9.66 -9.83
N ALA A 26 13.06 8.73 -10.51
CA ALA A 26 12.46 7.53 -11.08
C ALA A 26 12.21 6.40 -10.04
N LYS A 27 12.68 6.57 -8.80
CA LYS A 27 12.52 5.58 -7.74
C LYS A 27 11.33 5.92 -6.87
N LEU A 28 10.61 4.89 -6.51
CA LEU A 28 9.47 4.91 -5.62
C LEU A 28 9.88 4.23 -4.32
N SER A 29 9.55 4.77 -3.16
CA SER A 29 9.68 4.06 -1.88
C SER A 29 8.33 3.98 -1.20
N LEU A 30 7.99 2.79 -0.71
CA LEU A 30 6.87 2.59 0.18
C LEU A 30 7.44 2.49 1.60
N VAL A 31 7.06 3.45 2.45
CA VAL A 31 7.54 3.56 3.83
C VAL A 31 6.41 3.15 4.76
N LEU A 32 6.68 2.22 5.66
CA LEU A 32 5.78 1.85 6.74
C LEU A 32 6.19 2.61 8.01
N GLN A 33 5.21 3.21 8.65
CA GLN A 33 5.39 4.05 9.83
C GLN A 33 4.48 3.59 10.96
N ARG A 34 4.98 3.70 12.18
CA ARG A 34 4.24 3.48 13.42
C ARG A 34 4.13 4.78 14.19
N GLN A 35 2.96 5.06 14.75
CA GLN A 35 2.82 6.17 15.67
C GLN A 35 3.51 5.83 16.99
N THR A 36 4.51 6.62 17.38
CA THR A 36 5.30 6.42 18.60
C THR A 36 5.02 7.46 19.69
N GLY A 37 4.25 8.50 19.35
CA GLY A 37 3.84 9.51 20.31
C GLY A 37 2.99 10.61 19.69
N MET A 38 2.88 11.69 20.44
CA MET A 38 2.20 12.92 20.06
C MET A 38 3.10 14.11 20.37
N ASN A 39 3.16 15.08 19.45
CA ASN A 39 3.73 16.40 19.70
C ASN A 39 2.59 17.42 19.66
N GLY A 40 2.02 17.73 20.82
CA GLY A 40 0.72 18.39 20.91
C GLY A 40 -0.37 17.52 20.29
N ASN A 41 -1.10 18.05 19.30
CA ASN A 41 -2.14 17.32 18.57
C ASN A 41 -1.62 16.61 17.31
N LEU A 42 -0.31 16.67 17.03
CA LEU A 42 0.28 16.05 15.85
C LEU A 42 0.86 14.67 16.18
N PRO A 43 0.48 13.60 15.48
CA PRO A 43 1.07 12.29 15.67
C PRO A 43 2.55 12.28 15.26
N VAL A 44 3.39 11.69 16.12
CA VAL A 44 4.80 11.45 15.82
C VAL A 44 4.93 10.06 15.21
N TRP A 45 5.44 10.01 13.99
CA TRP A 45 5.60 8.79 13.21
C TRP A 45 7.06 8.36 13.14
N THR A 46 7.33 7.10 13.43
CA THR A 46 8.64 6.48 13.26
C THR A 46 8.57 5.45 12.14
N MET A 47 9.51 5.52 11.20
CA MET A 47 9.65 4.50 10.16
C MET A 47 10.04 3.16 10.80
N VAL A 48 9.29 2.11 10.46
CA VAL A 48 9.55 0.74 10.93
C VAL A 48 10.01 -0.18 9.81
N ASP A 49 9.63 0.10 8.56
CA ASP A 49 10.13 -0.61 7.39
C ASP A 49 10.06 0.28 6.14
N GLN A 50 10.84 -0.06 5.12
CA GLN A 50 10.81 0.61 3.83
C GLN A 50 11.18 -0.36 2.72
N VAL A 51 10.42 -0.32 1.62
CA VAL A 51 10.78 -1.00 0.39
C VAL A 51 11.01 0.00 -0.73
N THR A 52 12.17 -0.12 -1.38
CA THR A 52 12.46 0.62 -2.62
C THR A 52 11.90 -0.15 -3.80
N ILE A 53 11.17 0.56 -4.66
CA ILE A 53 10.43 0.03 -5.79
C ILE A 53 10.98 0.67 -7.07
N THR A 54 11.38 -0.20 -8.00
CA THR A 54 11.71 0.19 -9.37
C THR A 54 10.52 -0.15 -10.26
N LYS A 55 9.92 0.88 -10.86
CA LYS A 55 8.80 0.70 -11.79
C LYS A 55 9.31 0.08 -13.09
N PRO A 56 8.72 -1.03 -13.59
CA PRO A 56 9.09 -1.59 -14.89
C PRO A 56 8.80 -0.64 -16.07
N SER A 57 7.86 0.30 -15.88
CA SER A 57 7.55 1.35 -16.86
C SER A 57 6.90 2.55 -16.16
N PRO A 58 6.86 3.74 -16.79
CA PRO A 58 6.17 4.92 -16.23
C PRO A 58 4.69 4.71 -15.90
N ARG A 59 4.01 3.83 -16.64
CA ARG A 59 2.61 3.47 -16.43
C ARG A 59 2.35 2.60 -15.19
N HIS A 60 3.39 2.05 -14.55
CA HIS A 60 3.19 1.29 -13.31
C HIS A 60 3.07 2.25 -12.12
N GLU A 61 2.17 1.92 -11.21
CA GLU A 61 1.88 2.71 -10.03
C GLU A 61 1.71 1.83 -8.80
N LEU A 62 1.85 2.45 -7.62
CA LEU A 62 1.61 1.79 -6.37
C LEU A 62 0.11 1.78 -6.10
N LEU A 63 -0.47 0.60 -6.12
CA LEU A 63 -1.87 0.35 -5.80
C LEU A 63 -2.00 0.18 -4.29
N GLN A 64 -2.97 0.88 -3.70
CA GLN A 64 -3.11 1.04 -2.26
C GLN A 64 -4.09 0.04 -1.63
N PRO A 65 -3.97 -0.23 -0.31
CA PRO A 65 -4.84 -1.16 0.41
C PRO A 65 -6.33 -0.84 0.35
N ALA A 66 -6.71 0.42 0.11
CA ALA A 66 -8.12 0.82 0.03
C ALA A 66 -8.89 0.09 -1.07
N TYR A 67 -8.20 -0.40 -2.10
CA TYR A 67 -8.79 -1.07 -3.25
C TYR A 67 -7.99 -2.31 -3.66
N CYS A 68 -7.10 -2.82 -2.82
CA CYS A 68 -6.31 -4.04 -3.07
C CYS A 68 -6.59 -5.10 -2.01
N SER A 69 -6.86 -6.32 -2.44
CA SER A 69 -7.08 -7.47 -1.57
C SER A 69 -6.24 -8.68 -1.99
N SER A 70 -6.10 -9.65 -1.07
CA SER A 70 -5.47 -10.94 -1.38
C SER A 70 -6.34 -12.08 -0.88
N SER A 71 -6.67 -13.00 -1.78
CA SER A 71 -7.37 -14.25 -1.43
C SER A 71 -6.61 -15.13 -0.44
N ARG A 72 -5.26 -15.02 -0.41
CA ARG A 72 -4.39 -15.78 0.51
C ARG A 72 -4.22 -15.10 1.88
N PHE A 73 -4.46 -13.78 1.94
CA PHE A 73 -4.28 -12.96 3.13
C PHE A 73 -5.44 -11.97 3.26
N PRO A 74 -6.68 -12.46 3.49
CA PRO A 74 -7.90 -11.64 3.41
C PRO A 74 -7.93 -10.50 4.44
N ASP A 75 -7.28 -10.69 5.59
CA ASP A 75 -7.30 -9.71 6.69
C ASP A 75 -6.11 -8.73 6.66
N ALA A 76 -5.25 -8.81 5.66
CA ALA A 76 -4.04 -7.99 5.58
C ALA A 76 -4.24 -6.79 4.66
N SER A 77 -3.66 -5.64 5.02
CA SER A 77 -3.51 -4.53 4.08
C SER A 77 -2.52 -4.90 2.97
N VAL A 78 -2.99 -4.86 1.72
CA VAL A 78 -2.21 -5.26 0.55
C VAL A 78 -1.82 -4.04 -0.28
N PHE A 79 -0.55 -3.99 -0.68
CA PHE A 79 -0.03 -3.06 -1.67
C PHE A 79 0.37 -3.85 -2.90
N ALA A 80 0.15 -3.29 -4.08
CA ALA A 80 0.60 -3.91 -5.32
C ALA A 80 1.28 -2.89 -6.23
N LEU A 81 2.16 -3.37 -7.11
CA LEU A 81 2.74 -2.60 -8.20
C LEU A 81 2.13 -3.12 -9.49
N GLY A 82 1.36 -2.26 -10.16
CA GLY A 82 0.55 -2.66 -11.31
C GLY A 82 0.08 -1.46 -12.11
N ARG A 83 -0.99 -1.67 -12.88
CA ARG A 83 -1.70 -0.60 -13.59
C ARG A 83 -3.18 -0.77 -13.34
N MET A 84 -3.91 0.31 -13.08
CA MET A 84 -5.38 0.25 -13.18
C MET A 84 -5.80 0.38 -14.65
N ALA A 85 -6.75 -0.44 -15.07
CA ALA A 85 -7.37 -0.37 -16.39
C ALA A 85 -8.89 -0.24 -16.22
N GLU A 86 -9.47 0.73 -16.91
CA GLU A 86 -10.92 0.90 -16.99
C GLU A 86 -11.54 -0.30 -17.73
N GLN A 87 -12.63 -0.80 -17.19
CA GLN A 87 -13.41 -1.91 -17.70
C GLN A 87 -14.61 -1.38 -18.52
N PRO A 88 -15.24 -2.21 -19.37
CA PRO A 88 -16.39 -1.78 -20.17
C PRO A 88 -17.60 -1.27 -19.37
N ASP A 89 -17.70 -1.67 -18.10
CA ASP A 89 -18.74 -1.24 -17.15
C ASP A 89 -18.35 0.03 -16.38
N GLY A 90 -17.22 0.66 -16.69
CA GLY A 90 -16.73 1.88 -16.02
C GLY A 90 -16.00 1.63 -14.71
N SER A 91 -15.93 0.38 -14.23
CA SER A 91 -15.09 0.00 -13.09
C SER A 91 -13.61 0.04 -13.48
N TYR A 92 -12.71 0.06 -12.50
CA TYR A 92 -11.28 -0.08 -12.73
C TYR A 92 -10.77 -1.35 -12.10
N ARG A 93 -9.98 -2.13 -12.83
CA ARG A 93 -9.34 -3.35 -12.33
C ARG A 93 -7.85 -3.34 -12.61
N SER A 94 -7.08 -3.90 -11.69
CA SER A 94 -5.64 -4.03 -11.83
C SER A 94 -5.28 -5.00 -12.95
N GLU A 95 -4.41 -4.56 -13.83
CA GLU A 95 -3.73 -5.39 -14.81
C GLU A 95 -2.22 -5.38 -14.56
N LYS A 96 -1.54 -6.43 -15.04
CA LYS A 96 -0.07 -6.53 -15.05
C LYS A 96 0.53 -6.25 -13.67
N LEU A 97 -0.04 -6.85 -12.62
CA LEU A 97 0.58 -6.86 -11.31
C LEU A 97 1.94 -7.56 -11.40
N VAL A 98 3.01 -6.86 -11.04
CA VAL A 98 4.38 -7.39 -11.11
C VAL A 98 5.01 -7.63 -9.73
N LYS A 99 4.45 -7.01 -8.69
CA LYS A 99 4.89 -7.22 -7.31
C LYS A 99 3.76 -6.88 -6.34
N ALA A 100 3.73 -7.56 -5.20
CA ALA A 100 2.78 -7.27 -4.14
C ALA A 100 3.43 -7.45 -2.76
N TRP A 101 2.90 -6.71 -1.80
CA TRP A 101 3.30 -6.76 -0.40
C TRP A 101 2.06 -6.79 0.47
N ARG A 102 2.15 -7.48 1.61
CA ARG A 102 1.21 -7.31 2.71
C ARG A 102 1.90 -6.59 3.86
N PHE A 103 1.14 -5.81 4.62
CA PHE A 103 1.58 -5.38 5.94
C PHE A 103 1.52 -6.56 6.92
N ASP A 104 2.68 -7.03 7.38
CA ASP A 104 2.80 -7.99 8.48
C ASP A 104 2.91 -7.24 9.80
N ILE A 105 1.76 -6.97 10.42
CA ILE A 105 1.69 -6.17 11.65
C ILE A 105 2.44 -6.79 12.82
N LYS A 106 2.54 -8.13 12.89
CA LYS A 106 3.26 -8.82 13.98
C LYS A 106 4.76 -8.61 13.88
N ARG A 107 5.28 -8.41 12.67
CA ARG A 107 6.71 -8.21 12.39
C ARG A 107 7.05 -6.78 12.00
N GLU A 108 6.05 -5.88 12.02
CA GLU A 108 6.15 -4.48 11.63
C GLU A 108 6.86 -4.26 10.27
N ARG A 109 6.52 -5.07 9.26
CA ARG A 109 7.20 -5.06 7.96
C ARG A 109 6.29 -5.27 6.77
N LEU A 110 6.77 -4.85 5.60
CA LEU A 110 6.19 -5.16 4.30
C LEU A 110 6.74 -6.50 3.82
N ALA A 111 5.90 -7.53 3.92
CA ALA A 111 6.24 -8.87 3.46
C ALA A 111 5.83 -9.03 1.99
N VAL A 112 6.78 -9.44 1.14
CA VAL A 112 6.48 -9.79 -0.26
C VAL A 112 5.50 -10.96 -0.29
N ILE A 113 4.47 -10.86 -1.12
CA ILE A 113 3.50 -11.93 -1.38
C ILE A 113 3.44 -12.24 -2.88
N PRO A 114 3.01 -13.45 -3.27
CA PRO A 114 2.71 -13.75 -4.66
C PRO A 114 1.66 -12.77 -5.21
N VAL A 115 1.84 -12.33 -6.46
CA VAL A 115 0.82 -11.55 -7.17
C VAL A 115 -0.40 -12.41 -7.55
N ASP A 116 -0.20 -13.72 -7.64
CA ASP A 116 -1.29 -14.68 -7.84
C ASP A 116 -2.26 -14.64 -6.66
N GLY A 117 -3.52 -14.34 -6.95
CA GLY A 117 -4.56 -14.15 -5.96
C GLY A 117 -4.58 -12.76 -5.30
N VAL A 118 -3.83 -11.78 -5.83
CA VAL A 118 -3.98 -10.35 -5.52
C VAL A 118 -4.87 -9.71 -6.57
N LEU A 119 -5.86 -8.95 -6.13
CA LEU A 119 -6.77 -8.22 -6.99
C LEU A 119 -6.89 -6.80 -6.45
N CYS A 120 -6.73 -5.81 -7.33
CA CYS A 120 -7.10 -4.44 -6.98
C CYS A 120 -8.20 -3.93 -7.91
N GLU A 121 -9.27 -3.41 -7.33
CA GLU A 121 -10.45 -2.97 -8.08
C GLU A 121 -11.15 -1.80 -7.40
N LEU A 122 -11.65 -0.88 -8.23
CA LEU A 122 -12.47 0.27 -7.83
C LEU A 122 -13.76 0.19 -8.63
N ASP A 123 -14.89 0.22 -7.94
CA ASP A 123 -16.20 0.26 -8.59
C ASP A 123 -16.34 1.52 -9.45
N ALA A 124 -17.21 1.46 -10.45
CA ALA A 124 -17.60 2.66 -11.18
C ALA A 124 -18.13 3.70 -10.19
N VAL A 125 -17.65 4.94 -10.29
CA VAL A 125 -18.20 6.04 -9.51
C VAL A 125 -19.57 6.36 -10.12
N ASP A 126 -20.64 6.14 -9.37
CA ASP A 126 -22.02 6.54 -9.72
C ASP A 126 -22.13 8.04 -10.04
#